data_AF-A0A2V9PPK0-F1
#
_entry.id   AF-A0A2V9PPK0-F1
#
_cell.length_a   1.000
_cell.length_b   1.000
_cell.length_c   1.000
_cell.angle_alpha   90.00
_cell.angle_beta   90.00
_cell.angle_gamma   90.00
#
_symmetry.space_group_name_H-M   'P 1'
#
loop_
_entity.id
_entity.type
_entity.pdbx_description
1 polymer ?
#
loop_
_entity_poly.entity_id
_entity_poly.type
_entity_poly.pdbx_seq_one_letter_code
_entity_poly.pdbx_strand_id
1 'polypeptide(L)'
;MTLTLDPAELGGEPAVPYINATFAKWRIYLKRKFGVSITYIRILEFQQNGNPHFHILVDRFMPQAWIKSTWQAVGGGRLVDIRFVDIHRIAHYLSKYLTKALLLSAPKRSRRITVSRGIQLLEKKKSDLVWYLFKKTIFNLFLELLPDLDDISIDDEGVLKEFVI
;
A
#
# COMPACT_ATOMS: atom_id res chain seq x y z
N MET A 1 -4.98 -4.43 -13.31
CA MET A 1 -3.97 -5.38 -13.80
C MET A 1 -3.12 -5.89 -12.65
N THR A 2 -2.47 -7.04 -12.82
CA THR A 2 -1.57 -7.64 -11.84
C THR A 2 -0.21 -7.84 -12.46
N LEU A 3 0.84 -7.32 -11.82
CA LEU A 3 2.24 -7.52 -12.22
C LEU A 3 2.94 -8.34 -11.14
N THR A 4 3.47 -9.50 -11.52
CA THR A 4 4.25 -10.34 -10.61
C THR A 4 5.74 -10.10 -10.80
N LEU A 5 6.50 -10.51 -9.80
CA LEU A 5 7.94 -10.67 -9.89
C LEU A 5 8.28 -12.08 -10.41
N ASP A 6 9.43 -12.23 -11.06
CA ASP A 6 10.04 -13.55 -11.28
C ASP A 6 11.08 -13.81 -10.17
N PRO A 7 10.89 -14.78 -9.27
CA PRO A 7 11.84 -15.07 -8.20
C PRO A 7 13.23 -15.45 -8.71
N ALA A 8 13.33 -16.02 -9.91
CA ALA A 8 14.62 -16.37 -10.51
C ALA A 8 15.47 -15.13 -10.85
N GLU A 9 14.81 -13.99 -11.12
CA GLU A 9 15.46 -12.73 -11.53
C GLU A 9 15.91 -11.87 -10.33
N LEU A 10 15.63 -12.31 -9.08
CA LEU A 10 15.99 -11.56 -7.87
C LEU A 10 17.49 -11.51 -7.62
N GLY A 11 18.26 -12.52 -8.05
CA GLY A 11 19.70 -12.59 -7.82
C GLY A 11 20.11 -12.48 -6.34
N GLY A 12 19.23 -12.83 -5.40
CA GLY A 12 19.45 -12.68 -3.95
C GLY A 12 19.05 -11.33 -3.35
N GLU A 13 18.55 -10.38 -4.14
CA GLU A 13 18.03 -9.11 -3.62
C GLU A 13 16.71 -9.29 -2.85
N PRO A 14 16.43 -8.45 -1.84
CA PRO A 14 15.12 -8.42 -1.19
C PRO A 14 14.01 -8.10 -2.20
N ALA A 15 12.99 -8.96 -2.25
CA ALA A 15 11.99 -8.93 -3.31
C ALA A 15 11.18 -7.62 -3.40
N VAL A 16 10.90 -6.97 -2.27
CA VAL A 16 10.11 -5.73 -2.23
C VAL A 16 10.88 -4.53 -2.81
N PRO A 17 12.12 -4.21 -2.38
CA PRO A 17 12.95 -3.23 -3.07
C PRO A 17 13.11 -3.49 -4.57
N TYR A 18 13.39 -4.74 -4.96
CA TYR A 18 13.59 -5.12 -6.35
C TYR A 18 12.34 -4.80 -7.19
N ILE A 19 11.17 -5.32 -6.81
CA ILE A 19 9.94 -5.11 -7.60
C ILE A 19 9.56 -3.61 -7.67
N ASN A 20 9.88 -2.83 -6.64
CA ASN A 20 9.72 -1.38 -6.67
C ASN A 20 10.64 -0.70 -7.68
N ALA A 21 11.91 -1.11 -7.77
CA ALA A 21 12.86 -0.60 -8.75
C ALA A 21 12.46 -1.01 -10.18
N THR A 22 12.05 -2.25 -10.39
CA THR A 22 11.50 -2.76 -11.65
C THR A 22 10.29 -1.93 -12.10
N PHE A 23 9.36 -1.64 -11.18
CA PHE A 23 8.24 -0.75 -11.47
C PHE A 23 8.67 0.67 -11.84
N ALA A 24 9.67 1.23 -11.15
CA ALA A 24 10.20 2.54 -11.49
C ALA A 24 10.79 2.58 -12.92
N LYS A 25 11.55 1.55 -13.31
CA LYS A 25 12.07 1.39 -14.68
C LYS A 25 10.94 1.25 -15.70
N TRP A 26 9.91 0.45 -15.40
CA TRP A 26 8.77 0.25 -16.29
C TRP A 26 7.97 1.55 -16.52
N ARG A 27 7.85 2.43 -15.52
CA ARG A 27 7.22 3.75 -15.71
C ARG A 27 7.94 4.62 -16.74
N ILE A 28 9.25 4.43 -16.93
CA ILE A 28 9.99 5.13 -17.99
C ILE A 28 9.55 4.62 -19.37
N TYR A 29 9.37 3.30 -19.54
CA TYR A 29 8.82 2.73 -20.78
C TYR A 29 7.43 3.27 -21.08
N LEU A 30 6.58 3.34 -20.06
CA LEU A 30 5.23 3.92 -20.17
C LEU A 30 5.29 5.38 -20.61
N LYS A 31 6.13 6.19 -19.96
CA LYS A 31 6.31 7.61 -20.33
C LYS A 31 6.81 7.76 -21.77
N ARG A 32 7.76 6.93 -22.21
CA ARG A 32 8.27 6.94 -23.59
C ARG A 32 7.19 6.56 -24.60
N LYS A 33 6.36 5.55 -24.31
CA LYS A 33 5.28 5.12 -25.20
C LYS A 33 4.18 6.17 -25.35
N PHE A 34 3.80 6.83 -24.25
CA PHE A 34 2.65 7.74 -24.25
C PHE A 34 3.01 9.22 -24.35
N GLY A 35 4.29 9.57 -24.32
CA GLY A 35 4.76 10.98 -24.25
C GLY A 35 4.51 11.65 -22.90
N VAL A 36 3.63 11.10 -22.07
CA VAL A 36 3.23 11.62 -20.76
C VAL A 36 3.32 10.54 -19.68
N SER A 37 3.49 10.97 -18.43
CA SER A 37 3.42 10.05 -17.29
C SER A 37 2.00 9.52 -17.14
N ILE A 38 1.86 8.21 -16.95
CA ILE A 38 0.57 7.61 -16.62
C ILE A 38 0.15 7.98 -15.19
N THR A 39 -1.15 8.03 -14.98
CA THR A 39 -1.74 8.09 -13.64
C THR A 39 -2.06 6.68 -13.16
N TYR A 40 -1.70 6.36 -11.92
CA TYR A 40 -1.87 5.01 -11.37
C TYR A 40 -2.16 4.99 -9.87
N ILE A 41 -2.85 3.92 -9.47
CA ILE A 41 -2.96 3.41 -8.10
C ILE A 41 -2.32 2.03 -8.09
N ARG A 42 -1.39 1.79 -7.16
CA ARG A 42 -0.68 0.52 -7.03
C ARG A 42 -0.75 0.02 -5.59
N ILE A 43 -1.09 -1.25 -5.45
CA ILE A 43 -1.22 -1.95 -4.17
C ILE A 43 -0.25 -3.13 -4.20
N LEU A 44 0.67 -3.15 -3.25
CA LEU A 44 1.59 -4.25 -3.00
C LEU A 44 0.87 -5.32 -2.17
N GLU A 45 0.79 -6.52 -2.73
CA GLU A 45 0.32 -7.72 -2.05
C GLU A 45 1.37 -8.82 -2.09
N PHE A 46 1.17 -9.83 -1.27
CA PHE A 46 1.99 -11.03 -1.22
C PHE A 46 1.13 -12.22 -1.63
N GLN A 47 1.66 -13.04 -2.53
CA GLN A 47 1.07 -14.33 -2.86
C GLN A 47 1.23 -15.30 -1.69
N GLN A 48 0.53 -16.44 -1.73
CA GLN A 48 0.65 -17.48 -0.69
C GLN A 48 2.08 -18.01 -0.52
N ASN A 49 2.88 -18.00 -1.60
CA ASN A 49 4.29 -18.37 -1.58
C ASN A 49 5.22 -17.24 -1.05
N GLY A 50 4.66 -16.13 -0.56
CA GLY A 50 5.42 -15.01 0.00
C GLY A 50 6.02 -14.06 -1.04
N ASN A 51 5.85 -14.30 -2.34
CA ASN A 51 6.38 -13.40 -3.37
C ASN A 51 5.50 -12.15 -3.51
N PRO A 52 6.12 -10.95 -3.67
CA PRO A 52 5.36 -9.73 -3.86
C PRO A 52 4.80 -9.64 -5.29
N HIS A 53 3.59 -9.10 -5.41
CA HIS A 53 3.01 -8.69 -6.68
C HIS A 53 2.25 -7.38 -6.53
N PHE A 54 2.07 -6.67 -7.64
CA PHE A 54 1.30 -5.44 -7.67
C PHE A 54 -0.07 -5.65 -8.27
N HIS A 55 -1.11 -5.17 -7.59
CA HIS A 55 -2.37 -4.79 -8.21
C HIS A 55 -2.28 -3.33 -8.63
N ILE A 56 -2.47 -3.06 -9.91
CA ILE A 56 -2.32 -1.73 -10.50
C ILE A 56 -3.60 -1.37 -11.25
N LEU A 57 -4.08 -0.16 -10.99
CA LEU A 57 -5.02 0.55 -11.84
C LEU A 57 -4.29 1.70 -12.52
N VAL A 58 -4.60 1.89 -13.80
CA VAL A 58 -4.01 2.92 -14.66
C VAL A 58 -5.12 3.64 -15.40
N ASP A 59 -4.85 4.85 -15.84
CA ASP A 59 -5.79 5.76 -16.52
C ASP A 59 -6.12 5.40 -17.97
N ARG A 60 -5.49 4.36 -18.54
CA ARG A 60 -5.65 4.01 -19.96
C ARG A 60 -5.50 2.53 -20.23
N PHE A 61 -6.14 2.07 -21.30
CA PHE A 61 -5.98 0.71 -21.77
C PHE A 61 -4.59 0.49 -22.40
N MET A 62 -4.06 -0.72 -22.21
CA MET A 62 -2.79 -1.15 -22.77
C MET A 62 -2.86 -2.63 -23.16
N PRO A 63 -2.44 -3.01 -24.38
CA PRO A 63 -2.45 -4.40 -24.79
C PRO A 63 -1.61 -5.29 -23.87
N GLN A 64 -2.15 -6.44 -23.48
CA GLN A 64 -1.49 -7.36 -22.55
C GLN A 64 -0.13 -7.86 -23.06
N ALA A 65 -0.03 -8.17 -24.36
CA ALA A 65 1.23 -8.58 -24.97
C ALA A 65 2.33 -7.51 -24.83
N TRP A 66 1.96 -6.23 -24.95
CA TRP A 66 2.90 -5.12 -24.81
C TRP A 66 3.33 -4.94 -23.36
N ILE A 67 2.40 -5.04 -22.40
CA ILE A 67 2.75 -4.95 -20.98
C ILE A 67 3.66 -6.12 -20.61
N LYS A 68 3.32 -7.34 -20.99
CA LYS A 68 4.11 -8.54 -20.69
C LYS A 68 5.55 -8.39 -21.21
N SER A 69 5.72 -8.04 -22.48
CA SER A 69 7.05 -7.88 -23.08
C SER A 69 7.87 -6.77 -22.40
N THR A 70 7.27 -5.60 -22.16
CA THR A 70 8.00 -4.47 -21.53
C THR A 70 8.24 -4.65 -20.04
N TRP A 71 7.37 -5.37 -19.33
CA TRP A 71 7.56 -5.71 -17.93
C TRP A 71 8.69 -6.72 -17.76
N GLN A 72 8.72 -7.77 -18.59
CA GLN A 72 9.82 -8.74 -18.59
C GLN A 72 11.15 -8.08 -18.96
N ALA A 73 11.17 -7.16 -19.93
CA ALA A 73 12.38 -6.46 -20.36
C ALA A 73 13.06 -5.62 -19.25
N VAL A 74 12.35 -5.31 -18.16
CA VAL A 74 12.91 -4.55 -17.02
C VAL A 74 13.19 -5.41 -15.78
N GLY A 75 13.06 -6.74 -15.88
CA GLY A 75 13.23 -7.69 -14.77
C GLY A 75 11.92 -8.09 -14.07
N GLY A 76 10.78 -7.89 -14.74
CA GLY A 76 9.47 -8.29 -14.24
C GLY A 76 9.11 -9.74 -14.54
N GLY A 77 8.16 -10.29 -13.79
CA GLY A 77 7.63 -11.63 -13.98
C GLY A 77 6.92 -11.86 -15.32
N ARG A 78 6.93 -13.12 -15.80
CA ARG A 78 6.22 -13.54 -17.02
C ARG A 78 4.69 -13.50 -16.88
N LEU A 79 4.18 -13.62 -15.66
CA LEU A 79 2.76 -13.63 -15.37
C LEU A 79 2.23 -12.21 -15.20
N VAL A 80 1.46 -11.77 -16.19
CA VAL A 80 0.75 -10.50 -16.18
C VAL A 80 -0.72 -10.77 -16.51
N ASP A 81 -1.61 -10.39 -15.61
CA ASP A 81 -3.06 -10.42 -15.83
C ASP A 81 -3.58 -9.00 -16.04
N ILE A 82 -4.21 -8.73 -17.18
CA ILE A 82 -4.82 -7.45 -17.49
C ILE A 82 -6.29 -7.67 -17.77
N ARG A 83 -7.11 -6.93 -17.04
CA ARG A 83 -8.55 -6.90 -17.23
C ARG A 83 -8.94 -5.46 -17.44
N PHE A 84 -9.75 -5.22 -18.47
CA PHE A 84 -10.50 -3.97 -18.57
C PHE A 84 -11.59 -4.00 -17.50
N VAL A 85 -11.70 -2.93 -16.72
CA VAL A 85 -12.66 -2.84 -15.62
C VAL A 85 -13.49 -1.59 -15.86
N ASP A 86 -14.80 -1.78 -16.02
CA ASP A 86 -15.77 -0.69 -16.10
C ASP A 86 -15.76 0.13 -14.81
N ILE A 87 -16.09 1.43 -14.89
CA ILE A 87 -16.02 2.36 -13.74
C ILE A 87 -16.82 1.89 -12.52
N HIS A 88 -17.98 1.27 -12.72
CA HIS A 88 -18.81 0.72 -11.63
C HIS A 88 -18.11 -0.45 -10.92
N ARG A 89 -17.28 -1.18 -11.66
CA ARG A 89 -16.48 -2.30 -11.13
C ARG A 89 -15.15 -1.84 -10.55
N ILE A 90 -14.65 -0.65 -10.93
CA ILE A 90 -13.40 -0.08 -10.38
C ILE A 90 -13.58 0.22 -8.89
N ALA A 91 -14.72 0.78 -8.47
CA ALA A 91 -14.96 1.07 -7.05
C ALA A 91 -14.91 -0.20 -6.21
N HIS A 92 -15.62 -1.25 -6.61
CA HIS A 92 -15.58 -2.56 -5.94
C HIS A 92 -14.17 -3.17 -5.95
N TYR A 93 -13.46 -3.10 -7.08
CA TYR A 93 -12.08 -3.58 -7.20
C TYR A 93 -11.15 -2.83 -6.24
N LEU A 94 -11.19 -1.50 -6.23
CA LEU A 94 -10.40 -0.67 -5.32
C LEU A 94 -10.73 -0.99 -3.87
N SER A 95 -12.00 -1.00 -3.50
CA SER A 95 -12.44 -1.30 -2.13
C SER A 95 -11.90 -2.64 -1.65
N LYS A 96 -11.99 -3.70 -2.47
CA LYS A 96 -11.45 -5.03 -2.13
C LYS A 96 -9.96 -4.98 -1.76
N TYR A 97 -9.14 -4.33 -2.59
CA TYR A 97 -7.69 -4.34 -2.38
C TYR A 97 -7.23 -3.29 -1.35
N LEU A 98 -7.95 -2.17 -1.22
CA LEU A 98 -7.69 -1.18 -0.19
C LEU A 98 -8.04 -1.73 1.20
N THR A 99 -9.23 -2.32 1.39
CA THR A 99 -9.62 -2.85 2.71
C THR A 99 -8.76 -4.02 3.12
N LYS A 100 -8.48 -4.97 2.22
CA LYS A 100 -7.55 -6.08 2.49
C LYS A 100 -6.15 -5.57 2.84
N ALA A 101 -5.68 -4.50 2.20
CA ALA A 101 -4.41 -3.87 2.53
C ALA A 101 -4.44 -3.09 3.84
N LEU A 102 -5.59 -2.50 4.23
CA LEU A 102 -5.76 -1.77 5.49
C LEU A 102 -5.87 -2.72 6.68
N LEU A 103 -6.50 -3.87 6.50
CA LEU A 103 -6.61 -4.92 7.53
C LEU A 103 -5.28 -5.66 7.76
N LEU A 104 -4.34 -5.59 6.83
CA LEU A 104 -3.05 -6.25 6.92
C LEU A 104 -1.93 -5.22 7.06
N SER A 105 -1.28 -5.18 8.22
CA SER A 105 -0.06 -4.40 8.43
C SER A 105 0.91 -4.60 7.26
N ALA A 106 1.38 -3.52 6.64
CA ALA A 106 2.42 -3.63 5.63
C ALA A 106 3.67 -4.24 6.30
N PRO A 107 4.37 -5.21 5.65
CA PRO A 107 5.62 -5.71 6.20
C PRO A 107 6.57 -4.55 6.51
N LYS A 108 7.39 -4.71 7.56
CA LYS A 108 8.29 -3.66 8.05
C LYS A 108 9.03 -2.99 6.89
N ARG A 109 9.02 -1.65 6.89
CA ARG A 109 9.68 -0.79 5.88
C ARG A 109 9.12 -0.90 4.44
N SER A 110 7.94 -1.48 4.25
CA SER A 110 7.25 -1.48 2.96
C SER A 110 6.04 -0.56 2.97
N ARG A 111 5.79 0.10 1.83
CA ARG A 111 4.55 0.84 1.60
C ARG A 111 3.59 -0.03 0.79
N ARG A 112 2.44 -0.37 1.36
CA ARG A 112 1.40 -1.17 0.68
C ARG A 112 0.75 -0.42 -0.46
N ILE A 113 0.35 0.84 -0.23
CA ILE A 113 -0.41 1.61 -1.21
C ILE A 113 0.44 2.77 -1.72
N THR A 114 0.63 2.85 -3.03
CA THR A 114 1.33 3.94 -3.72
C THR A 114 0.46 4.48 -4.83
N VAL A 115 0.29 5.80 -4.87
CA VAL A 115 -0.49 6.48 -5.91
C VAL A 115 0.34 7.54 -6.61
N SER A 116 -0.11 7.95 -7.79
CA SER A 116 0.39 9.15 -8.47
C SER A 116 0.13 10.40 -7.63
N ARG A 117 0.99 11.43 -7.75
CA ARG A 117 0.94 12.63 -6.90
C ARG A 117 -0.42 13.36 -6.92
N GLY A 118 -1.16 13.29 -8.02
CA GLY A 118 -2.47 13.92 -8.15
C GLY A 118 -3.66 13.13 -7.61
N ILE A 119 -3.43 11.96 -7.01
CA ILE A 119 -4.51 11.13 -6.42
C ILE A 119 -4.44 11.23 -4.90
N GLN A 120 -5.54 11.62 -4.29
CA GLN A 120 -5.76 11.53 -2.85
C GLN A 120 -6.79 10.43 -2.57
N LEU A 121 -6.35 9.33 -1.94
CA LEU A 121 -7.23 8.19 -1.67
C LEU A 121 -8.14 8.39 -0.47
N LEU A 122 -7.61 9.05 0.55
CA LEU A 122 -8.31 9.34 1.80
C LEU A 122 -8.22 10.84 2.00
N GLU A 123 -9.34 11.52 1.81
CA GLU A 123 -9.45 12.90 2.22
C GLU A 123 -9.45 12.95 3.74
N LYS A 124 -8.36 13.46 4.32
CA LYS A 124 -8.33 13.73 5.75
C LYS A 124 -9.15 14.98 5.95
N LYS A 125 -10.33 14.84 6.58
CA LYS A 125 -11.05 16.00 7.09
C LYS A 125 -10.13 16.74 8.05
N LYS A 126 -10.05 18.06 7.91
CA LYS A 126 -9.34 18.90 8.87
C LYS A 126 -10.01 18.65 10.23
N SER A 127 -9.26 18.06 11.14
CA SER A 127 -9.70 17.86 12.51
C SER A 127 -9.35 19.12 13.26
N ASP A 128 -10.32 19.69 14.00
CA ASP A 128 -10.03 20.75 14.97
C ASP A 128 -9.34 20.18 16.22
N LEU A 129 -9.33 18.85 16.37
CA LEU A 129 -8.60 18.14 17.41
C LEU A 129 -7.09 18.17 17.16
N VAL A 130 -6.33 18.45 18.21
CA VAL A 130 -4.87 18.41 18.23
C VAL A 130 -4.43 17.09 18.85
N TRP A 131 -3.55 16.37 18.15
CA TRP A 131 -2.95 15.14 18.66
C TRP A 131 -1.63 15.45 19.38
N TYR A 132 -1.52 15.02 20.64
CA TYR A 132 -0.28 15.09 21.41
C TYR A 132 0.34 13.69 21.53
N LEU A 133 1.64 13.57 21.24
CA LEU A 133 2.38 12.33 21.46
C LEU A 133 3.22 12.45 22.73
N PHE A 134 2.86 11.66 23.75
CA PHE A 134 3.62 11.57 24.98
C PHE A 134 4.58 10.37 24.94
N LYS A 135 5.89 10.63 25.08
CA LYS A 135 6.91 9.57 25.15
C LYS A 135 7.20 9.17 26.60
N LYS A 136 6.20 8.61 27.27
CA LYS A 136 6.30 8.11 28.66
C LYS A 136 5.47 6.84 28.81
N THR A 137 5.61 6.14 29.93
CA THR A 137 4.76 4.97 30.23
C THR A 137 3.31 5.42 30.41
N ILE A 138 2.36 4.55 30.04
CA ILE A 138 0.93 4.84 30.22
C ILE A 138 0.61 5.18 31.68
N PHE A 139 1.25 4.50 32.62
CA PHE A 139 1.10 4.73 34.05
C PHE A 139 1.55 6.12 34.50
N ASN A 140 2.72 6.60 34.03
CA ASN A 140 3.18 7.94 34.38
C ASN A 140 2.28 9.03 33.78
N LEU A 141 1.79 8.81 32.56
CA LEU A 141 0.85 9.74 31.93
C LEU A 141 -0.48 9.79 32.70
N PHE A 142 -0.99 8.63 33.08
CA PHE A 142 -2.19 8.48 33.89
C PHE A 142 -2.09 9.22 35.24
N LEU A 143 -0.98 9.05 35.96
CA LEU A 143 -0.76 9.73 37.24
C LEU A 143 -0.65 11.25 37.10
N GLU A 144 -0.05 11.75 36.01
CA GLU A 144 0.06 13.20 35.77
C GLU A 144 -1.27 13.86 35.42
N LEU A 145 -2.22 13.10 34.86
CA LEU A 145 -3.52 13.60 34.39
C LEU A 145 -4.64 13.42 35.40
N LEU A 146 -4.40 12.73 36.52
CA LEU A 146 -5.34 12.71 37.63
C LEU A 146 -5.49 14.13 38.23
N PRO A 147 -6.72 14.59 38.50
CA PRO A 147 -8.00 13.86 38.53
C PRO A 147 -8.85 13.97 37.24
N ASP A 148 -8.34 14.56 36.16
CA ASP A 148 -9.10 14.93 34.96
C ASP A 148 -9.35 13.74 34.02
N LEU A 149 -9.73 12.57 34.56
CA LEU A 149 -9.95 11.35 33.79
C LEU A 149 -11.43 10.99 33.73
N ASP A 150 -11.92 10.74 32.52
CA ASP A 150 -13.31 10.39 32.23
C ASP A 150 -13.57 8.88 32.37
N ASP A 151 -12.65 8.04 31.89
CA ASP A 151 -12.82 6.58 31.90
C ASP A 151 -11.47 5.83 31.98
N ILE A 152 -11.49 4.61 32.52
CA ILE A 152 -10.31 3.79 32.77
C ILE A 152 -10.59 2.33 32.39
N SER A 153 -9.72 1.74 31.58
CA SER A 153 -9.76 0.31 31.25
C SER A 153 -8.48 -0.41 31.64
N ILE A 154 -8.67 -1.60 32.20
CA ILE A 154 -7.66 -2.46 32.79
C ILE A 154 -7.70 -3.79 32.04
N ASP A 155 -6.55 -4.45 31.86
CA ASP A 155 -6.49 -5.79 31.30
C ASP A 155 -6.81 -6.90 32.31
N ASP A 156 -6.79 -8.16 31.85
CA ASP A 156 -7.11 -9.34 32.65
C ASP A 156 -6.13 -9.57 33.83
N GLU A 157 -4.97 -8.92 33.81
CA GLU A 157 -3.93 -8.99 34.85
C GLU A 157 -3.99 -7.81 35.84
N GLY A 158 -4.94 -6.90 35.67
CA GLY A 158 -5.09 -5.73 36.54
C GLY A 158 -4.19 -4.55 36.16
N VAL A 159 -3.60 -4.54 34.96
CA VAL A 159 -2.69 -3.49 34.48
C VAL A 159 -3.46 -2.45 33.64
N LEU A 160 -3.15 -1.18 33.86
CA LEU A 160 -3.72 -0.07 33.10
C LEU A 160 -3.42 -0.22 31.60
N LYS A 161 -4.48 -0.34 30.80
CA LYS A 161 -4.42 -0.59 29.35
C LYS A 161 -4.72 0.67 28.53
N GLU A 162 -5.75 1.42 28.93
CA GLU A 162 -6.17 2.68 28.29
C GLU A 162 -6.93 3.54 29.30
N PHE A 163 -6.98 4.86 29.04
CA PHE A 163 -7.79 5.81 29.80
C PHE A 163 -8.24 6.95 28.88
N VAL A 164 -9.32 7.61 29.27
CA VAL A 164 -9.91 8.77 28.56
C VAL A 164 -9.77 10.00 29.45
N ILE A 165 -9.50 11.14 28.81
CA ILE A 165 -9.37 12.49 29.39
C ILE A 165 -10.46 13.35 28.74
#